data_AF-A0A959Y3D9-F1
#
_entry.id   AF-A0A959Y3D9-F1
#
_cell.length_a   1.000
_cell.length_b   1.000
_cell.length_c   1.000
_cell.angle_alpha   90.00
_cell.angle_beta   90.00
_cell.angle_gamma   90.00
#
_symmetry.space_group_name_H-M   'P 1'
#
loop_
_entity.id
_entity.type
_entity.pdbx_description
1 polymer ?
#
loop_
_entity_poly.entity_id
_entity_poly.type
_entity_poly.pdbx_seq_one_letter_code
_entity_poly.pdbx_strand_id
1 'polypeptide(L)'
;KRAVLEPLVVALAPFAPHIAEELWERLHPEKYASAAYKGVLEEPWPVHDPQYLVEDSFSYPISFNGKTRLQLEFPATLGKEEVEAAVLADPEVQKRLEGRPPKKVIVVPKRIVNIVI
;
A
#
# COMPACT_ATOMS: atom_id res chain seq x y z
N LYS A 1 -15.54 -3.57 12.75
CA LYS A 1 -14.50 -4.59 13.01
C LYS A 1 -14.82 -5.95 12.37
N ARG A 2 -16.04 -6.49 12.54
CA ARG A 2 -16.47 -7.77 11.91
C ARG A 2 -16.23 -7.84 10.40
N ALA A 3 -16.54 -6.77 9.66
CA ALA A 3 -16.32 -6.69 8.20
C ALA A 3 -14.87 -6.95 7.72
N VAL A 4 -13.86 -6.84 8.60
CA VAL A 4 -12.46 -7.18 8.28
C VAL A 4 -12.08 -8.56 8.84
N LEU A 5 -12.60 -8.90 10.02
CA LEU A 5 -12.28 -10.16 10.69
C LEU A 5 -12.90 -11.37 9.99
N GLU A 6 -14.12 -11.25 9.47
CA GLU A 6 -14.79 -12.33 8.75
C GLU A 6 -14.00 -12.75 7.48
N PRO A 7 -13.66 -11.84 6.54
CA PRO A 7 -12.80 -12.19 5.40
C PRO A 7 -11.44 -12.75 5.79
N LEU A 8 -10.83 -12.23 6.85
CA LEU A 8 -9.54 -12.71 7.36
C LEU A 8 -9.64 -14.15 7.86
N VAL A 9 -10.69 -14.47 8.61
CA VAL A 9 -10.93 -15.82 9.16
C VAL A 9 -11.20 -16.81 8.04
N VAL A 10 -11.96 -16.43 7.01
CA VAL A 10 -12.14 -17.26 5.80
C VAL A 10 -10.81 -17.47 5.07
N ALA A 11 -10.00 -16.42 4.89
CA ALA A 11 -8.68 -16.54 4.26
C ALA A 11 -7.68 -17.39 5.08
N LEU A 12 -7.86 -17.46 6.40
CA LEU A 12 -7.04 -18.27 7.30
C LEU A 12 -7.42 -19.77 7.28
N ALA A 13 -8.67 -20.09 6.93
CA ALA A 13 -9.21 -21.44 7.02
C ALA A 13 -8.39 -22.53 6.29
N PRO A 14 -7.82 -22.29 5.09
CA PRO A 14 -6.96 -23.28 4.42
C PRO A 14 -5.66 -23.59 5.15
N PHE A 15 -5.20 -22.71 6.04
CA PHE A 15 -3.93 -22.85 6.78
C PHE A 15 -4.13 -23.33 8.22
N ALA A 16 -5.16 -22.83 8.90
CA ALA A 16 -5.44 -23.12 10.30
C ALA A 16 -6.95 -23.36 10.53
N PRO A 17 -7.53 -24.44 9.98
CA PRO A 17 -8.98 -24.65 9.92
C PRO A 17 -9.63 -24.68 11.31
N HIS A 18 -8.99 -25.32 12.29
CA HIS A 18 -9.53 -25.41 13.66
C HIS A 18 -9.61 -24.05 14.36
N ILE A 19 -8.56 -23.23 14.20
CA ILE A 19 -8.54 -21.88 14.78
C ILE A 19 -9.52 -20.98 14.04
N ALA A 20 -9.59 -21.09 12.71
CA ALA A 20 -10.55 -20.34 11.91
C ALA A 20 -12.00 -20.66 12.31
N GLU A 21 -12.34 -21.93 12.55
CA GLU A 21 -13.68 -22.35 12.99
C GLU A 21 -14.03 -21.79 14.38
N GLU A 22 -13.12 -21.87 15.36
CA GLU A 22 -13.31 -21.28 16.69
C GLU A 22 -13.49 -19.75 16.62
N LEU A 23 -12.73 -19.07 15.76
CA LEU A 23 -12.87 -17.63 15.55
C LEU A 23 -14.20 -17.30 14.84
N TRP A 24 -14.64 -18.14 13.91
CA TRP A 24 -15.89 -18.01 13.18
C TRP A 24 -17.10 -18.15 14.10
N GLU A 25 -17.08 -19.14 15.01
CA GLU A 25 -18.08 -19.30 16.07
C GLU A 25 -18.17 -18.04 16.94
N ARG A 26 -17.03 -17.50 17.38
CA ARG A 26 -17.00 -16.27 18.19
C ARG A 26 -17.48 -15.03 17.45
N LEU A 27 -17.35 -15.00 16.12
CA LEU A 27 -17.89 -13.92 15.28
C LEU A 27 -19.41 -14.05 15.07
N HIS A 28 -19.94 -15.28 15.10
CA HIS A 28 -21.37 -15.61 14.86
C HIS A 28 -22.00 -16.47 15.98
N PRO A 29 -21.94 -16.06 17.25
CA PRO A 29 -22.39 -16.88 18.38
C PRO A 29 -23.88 -17.25 18.30
N GLU A 30 -24.70 -16.36 17.73
CA GLU A 30 -26.13 -16.60 17.51
C GLU A 30 -26.45 -17.66 16.44
N LYS A 31 -25.54 -17.90 15.48
CA LYS A 31 -25.76 -18.85 14.38
C LYS A 31 -25.30 -20.26 14.74
N TYR A 32 -24.33 -20.37 15.63
CA TYR A 32 -23.72 -21.65 16.02
C TYR A 32 -24.73 -22.64 16.62
N ALA A 33 -25.67 -22.14 17.42
CA ALA A 33 -26.73 -22.97 18.00
C ALA A 33 -27.92 -23.24 17.05
N SER A 34 -27.88 -22.76 15.81
CA SER A 34 -28.97 -22.92 14.85
C SER A 34 -28.71 -24.10 13.90
N ALA A 35 -29.79 -24.76 13.46
CA ALA A 35 -29.71 -25.80 12.43
C ALA A 35 -29.25 -25.29 11.05
N ALA A 36 -29.06 -23.97 10.91
CA ALA A 36 -28.59 -23.29 9.70
C ALA A 36 -27.12 -22.83 9.81
N TYR A 37 -26.37 -23.36 10.77
CA TYR A 37 -24.94 -23.08 10.89
C TYR A 37 -24.19 -23.49 9.61
N LYS A 38 -23.35 -22.58 9.12
CA LYS A 38 -22.36 -22.84 8.07
C LYS A 38 -21.00 -22.53 8.66
N GLY A 39 -20.13 -23.54 8.66
CA GLY A 39 -18.76 -23.38 9.15
C GLY A 39 -17.94 -22.48 8.24
N VAL A 40 -16.77 -22.05 8.71
CA VAL A 40 -15.90 -21.15 7.94
C VAL A 40 -15.48 -21.78 6.59
N LEU A 41 -15.44 -23.11 6.53
CA LEU A 41 -15.07 -23.87 5.34
C LEU A 41 -16.14 -23.87 4.24
N GLU A 42 -17.39 -23.52 4.57
CA GLU A 42 -18.49 -23.40 3.62
C GLU A 42 -18.65 -21.97 3.09
N GLU A 43 -17.94 -21.01 3.66
CA GLU A 43 -18.01 -19.61 3.24
C GLU A 43 -17.24 -19.39 1.93
N PRO A 44 -17.77 -18.53 1.04
CA PRO A 44 -17.09 -18.20 -0.19
C PRO A 44 -15.80 -17.45 0.09
N TRP A 45 -14.80 -17.68 -0.76
CA TRP A 45 -13.54 -16.94 -0.69
C TRP A 45 -13.78 -15.42 -0.77
N PRO A 46 -13.05 -14.60 0.02
CA PRO A 46 -13.21 -13.15 0.00
C PRO A 46 -13.05 -12.56 -1.40
N VAL A 47 -13.96 -11.66 -1.77
CA VAL A 47 -13.94 -11.01 -3.07
C VAL A 47 -12.94 -9.86 -3.06
N HIS A 48 -12.07 -9.84 -4.07
CA HIS A 48 -11.16 -8.72 -4.31
C HIS A 48 -11.94 -7.45 -4.65
N ASP A 49 -11.64 -6.37 -3.92
CA ASP A 49 -12.23 -5.06 -4.15
C ASP A 49 -11.14 -4.05 -4.54
N PRO A 50 -11.08 -3.63 -5.83
CA PRO A 50 -10.04 -2.75 -6.34
C PRO A 50 -9.94 -1.40 -5.61
N GLN A 51 -11.00 -0.96 -4.94
CA GLN A 51 -11.00 0.33 -4.24
C GLN A 51 -9.96 0.38 -3.10
N TYR A 52 -9.68 -0.77 -2.47
CA TYR A 52 -8.68 -0.87 -1.40
C TYR A 52 -7.24 -0.98 -1.92
N LEU A 53 -7.04 -1.11 -3.25
CA LEU A 53 -5.72 -1.10 -3.88
C LEU A 53 -5.29 0.29 -4.37
N VAL A 54 -6.16 1.29 -4.24
CA VAL A 54 -5.82 2.66 -4.59
C VAL A 54 -4.88 3.20 -3.51
N GLU A 55 -3.60 3.30 -3.85
CA GLU A 55 -2.60 3.93 -2.99
C GLU A 55 -2.83 5.45 -2.94
N ASP A 56 -2.92 6.00 -1.74
CA ASP A 56 -3.03 7.46 -1.52
C ASP A 56 -1.69 8.17 -1.78
N SER A 57 -0.58 7.47 -1.57
CA SER A 57 0.77 7.98 -1.69
C SER A 57 1.68 7.00 -2.43
N PHE A 58 2.72 7.51 -3.07
CA PHE A 58 3.77 6.74 -3.70
C PHE A 58 5.14 7.20 -3.19
N SER A 59 5.97 6.26 -2.76
CA SER A 59 7.35 6.52 -2.34
C SER A 59 8.27 6.55 -3.56
N TYR A 60 8.68 7.75 -3.96
CA TYR A 60 9.60 7.96 -5.07
C TYR A 60 11.05 7.82 -4.62
N PRO A 61 11.81 6.85 -5.17
CA PRO A 61 13.26 6.87 -5.03
C PRO A 61 13.82 8.07 -5.80
N ILE A 62 14.62 8.89 -5.13
CA ILE A 62 15.32 10.01 -5.76
C ILE A 62 16.78 9.60 -5.99
N SER A 63 17.16 9.66 -7.26
CA SER A 63 18.50 9.34 -7.75
C SER A 63 19.26 10.59 -8.16
N PHE A 64 20.56 10.58 -7.95
CA PHE A 64 21.49 11.57 -8.49
C PHE A 64 22.47 10.87 -9.41
N ASN A 65 22.56 11.29 -10.67
CA ASN A 65 23.38 10.66 -11.69
C ASN A 65 23.21 9.12 -11.71
N GLY A 66 21.96 8.66 -11.60
CA GLY A 66 21.60 7.23 -11.65
C GLY A 66 21.81 6.43 -10.37
N LYS A 67 22.28 7.05 -9.28
CA LYS A 67 22.40 6.37 -7.98
C LYS A 67 21.34 6.87 -7.01
N THR A 68 20.49 5.98 -6.50
CA THR A 68 19.48 6.29 -5.48
C THR A 68 20.12 6.76 -4.18
N ARG A 69 19.54 7.77 -3.56
CA ARG A 69 20.12 8.45 -2.40
C ARG A 69 19.11 8.78 -1.30
N LEU A 70 17.85 8.97 -1.67
CA LEU A 70 16.74 9.19 -0.73
C LEU A 70 15.45 8.59 -1.31
N GLN A 71 14.42 8.51 -0.49
CA GLN A 71 13.05 8.20 -0.88
C GLN A 71 12.15 9.29 -0.30
N LEU A 72 11.29 9.87 -1.14
CA LEU A 72 10.32 10.88 -0.74
C LEU A 72 8.93 10.38 -1.07
N GLU A 73 8.01 10.54 -0.13
CA GLU A 73 6.63 10.11 -0.28
C GLU A 73 5.77 11.27 -0.77
N PHE A 74 5.00 11.03 -1.83
CA PHE A 74 4.18 12.02 -2.49
C PHE A 74 2.78 11.46 -2.75
N PRO A 75 1.70 12.27 -2.62
CA PRO A 75 0.38 11.85 -3.05
C PRO A 75 0.37 11.25 -4.46
N ALA A 76 -0.32 10.12 -4.64
CA ALA A 76 -0.34 9.39 -5.90
C ALA A 76 -1.04 10.15 -7.05
N THR A 77 -1.73 11.24 -6.72
CA THR A 77 -2.43 12.15 -7.62
C THR A 77 -1.57 13.31 -8.12
N LEU A 78 -0.39 13.56 -7.53
CA LEU A 78 0.46 14.69 -7.93
C LEU A 78 0.96 14.54 -9.36
N GLY A 79 0.91 15.65 -10.10
CA GLY A 79 1.43 15.75 -11.44
C GLY A 79 2.96 15.66 -11.46
N LYS A 80 3.50 15.31 -12.64
CA LYS A 80 4.95 15.21 -12.87
C LYS A 80 5.70 16.49 -12.46
N GLU A 81 5.16 17.65 -12.83
CA GLU A 81 5.75 18.97 -12.59
C GLU A 81 5.71 19.35 -11.10
N GLU A 82 4.64 18.95 -10.41
CA GLU A 82 4.49 19.18 -8.96
C GLU A 82 5.45 18.30 -8.17
N VAL A 83 5.61 17.03 -8.56
CA VAL A 83 6.63 16.13 -7.98
C VAL A 83 8.02 16.70 -8.20
N GLU A 84 8.32 17.21 -9.40
CA GLU A 84 9.62 17.85 -9.69
C GLU A 84 9.87 19.06 -8.77
N ALA A 85 8.90 19.96 -8.67
CA ALA A 85 9.00 21.15 -7.81
C ALA A 85 9.15 20.76 -6.32
N ALA A 86 8.39 19.78 -5.84
CA ALA A 86 8.46 19.33 -4.46
C ALA A 86 9.80 18.64 -4.13
N VAL A 87 10.32 17.82 -5.05
CA VAL A 87 11.64 17.20 -4.90
C VAL A 87 12.74 18.26 -4.90
N LEU A 88 12.66 19.27 -5.77
CA LEU A 88 13.64 20.36 -5.78
C LEU A 88 13.52 21.27 -4.56
N ALA A 89 12.34 21.40 -3.94
CA ALA A 89 12.18 22.17 -2.70
C ALA A 89 12.68 21.42 -1.45
N ASP A 90 12.94 20.11 -1.56
CA ASP A 90 13.33 19.29 -0.42
C ASP A 90 14.73 19.68 0.14
N PRO A 91 14.86 19.89 1.46
CA PRO A 91 16.13 20.28 2.08
C PRO A 91 17.28 19.28 1.89
N GLU A 92 17.02 17.96 1.88
CA GLU A 92 18.07 16.97 1.64
C GLU A 92 18.53 16.99 0.18
N VAL A 93 17.59 17.20 -0.74
CA VAL A 93 17.91 17.35 -2.17
C VAL A 93 18.75 18.60 -2.39
N GLN A 94 18.35 19.74 -1.84
CA GLN A 94 19.11 20.99 -1.92
C GLN A 94 20.51 20.87 -1.33
N LYS A 95 20.64 20.19 -0.18
CA LYS A 95 21.95 19.92 0.44
C LYS A 95 22.86 19.10 -0.49
N ARG A 96 22.30 18.16 -1.26
CA ARG A 96 23.06 17.34 -2.21
C ARG A 96 23.37 18.03 -3.53
N LEU A 97 22.58 19.03 -3.90
CA LEU A 97 22.87 19.86 -5.06
C LEU A 97 24.07 20.79 -4.82
N GLU A 98 24.40 21.11 -3.56
CA GLU A 98 25.54 21.97 -3.19
C GLU A 98 25.56 23.30 -3.98
N GLY A 99 24.38 23.87 -4.26
CA GLY A 99 24.23 25.09 -5.06
C GLY A 99 24.45 24.92 -6.57
N ARG A 100 24.68 23.69 -7.07
CA ARG A 100 24.75 23.41 -8.50
C ARG A 100 23.34 23.23 -9.07
N PRO A 101 22.94 24.02 -10.07
CA PRO A 101 21.65 23.80 -10.72
C PRO A 101 21.67 22.46 -11.47
N PRO A 102 20.62 21.62 -11.35
CA PRO A 102 20.54 20.37 -12.07
C PRO A 102 20.48 20.63 -13.58
N LYS A 103 21.25 19.87 -14.36
CA LYS A 103 21.23 19.93 -15.84
C LYS A 103 19.92 19.38 -16.40
N LYS A 104 19.36 18.36 -15.74
CA LYS A 104 18.12 17.70 -16.15
C LYS A 104 17.48 17.00 -14.96
N VAL A 105 16.18 17.19 -14.79
CA VAL A 105 15.37 16.38 -13.87
C VAL A 105 14.47 15.47 -14.68
N ILE A 106 14.48 14.18 -14.34
CA ILE A 106 13.72 13.15 -15.03
C ILE A 106 12.78 12.52 -14.02
N VAL A 107 11.52 12.93 -14.06
CA VAL A 107 10.45 12.31 -13.29
C VAL A 107 9.77 11.25 -14.17
N VAL A 108 9.80 10.01 -13.71
CA VAL A 108 8.97 8.92 -14.24
C VAL A 108 7.86 8.66 -13.23
N PRO A 109 6.60 9.03 -13.55
CA PRO A 109 5.48 8.89 -12.63
C PRO A 109 5.36 7.46 -12.09
N LYS A 110 5.08 7.35 -10.79
CA LYS A 110 4.94 6.09 -10.05
C LYS A 110 6.15 5.15 -10.23
N ARG A 111 7.36 5.70 -10.38
CA ARG A 111 8.59 4.90 -10.53
C ARG A 111 9.82 5.51 -9.91
N ILE A 112 10.29 6.67 -10.38
CA ILE A 112 11.59 7.24 -9.95
C ILE A 112 11.71 8.72 -10.33
N VAL A 113 12.48 9.47 -9.54
CA VAL A 113 12.98 10.79 -9.93
C VAL A 113 14.50 10.73 -10.03
N ASN A 114 15.07 11.12 -11.17
CA ASN A 114 16.51 11.18 -11.36
C ASN A 114 16.96 12.60 -11.66
N ILE A 115 17.87 13.10 -10.85
CA ILE A 115 18.46 14.42 -10.94
C ILE A 115 19.86 14.28 -11.53
N VAL A 116 20.07 14.89 -12.69
CA VAL A 116 21.39 14.96 -13.33
C VAL A 116 22.05 16.26 -12.88
N ILE A 117 23.17 16.15 -12.16
CA ILE A 117 24.00 17.29 -11.71
C ILE A 117 25.04 17.66 -12.80
#